data_AF-A0A515KGN6-F1
#
_entry.id   AF-A0A515KGN6-F1
#
_cell.length_a   1.000
_cell.length_b   1.000
_cell.length_c   1.000
_cell.angle_alpha   90.00
_cell.angle_beta   90.00
_cell.angle_gamma   90.00
#
_symmetry.space_group_name_H-M   'P 1'
#
loop_
_entity.id
_entity.type
_entity.pdbx_description
1 polymer ?
#
loop_
_entity_poly.entity_id
_entity_poly.type
_entity_poly.pdbx_seq_one_letter_code
_entity_poly.pdbx_strand_id
1 'polypeptide(L)' 'MSKSDEMILLAAVESARQILADYLQPIPRDSVSVLDRLALVLGNPDVAIALARINRLGAPP' A
#
# COMPACT_ATOMS: atom_id res chain seq x y z
N MET A 1 -18.42 -4.46 -10.23
CA MET A 1 -17.26 -4.29 -9.33
C MET A 1 -16.08 -4.98 -9.99
N SER A 2 -15.06 -4.25 -10.42
CA SER A 2 -13.88 -4.89 -11.02
C SER A 2 -13.14 -5.62 -9.91
N LYS A 3 -13.01 -6.93 -10.04
CA LYS A 3 -12.28 -7.84 -9.16
C LYS A 3 -10.79 -7.44 -8.96
N SER A 4 -10.34 -6.37 -9.63
CA SER A 4 -8.97 -5.88 -9.71
C SER A 4 -8.62 -4.83 -8.65
N ASP A 5 -9.48 -3.84 -8.37
CA ASP A 5 -9.10 -2.69 -7.53
C ASP A 5 -8.91 -3.10 -6.05
N GLU A 6 -9.82 -3.94 -5.52
CA GLU A 6 -9.71 -4.49 -4.17
C GLU A 6 -8.47 -5.38 -4.01
N MET A 7 -8.14 -6.19 -5.02
CA MET A 7 -6.92 -7.02 -5.01
C MET A 7 -5.65 -6.16 -5.03
N ILE A 8 -5.64 -5.07 -5.81
CA ILE A 8 -4.53 -4.11 -5.85
C ILE A 8 -4.31 -3.50 -4.47
N LEU A 9 -5.38 -3.04 -3.81
CA LEU A 9 -5.28 -2.47 -2.47
C LEU A 9 -4.85 -3.50 -1.43
N LEU A 10 -5.41 -4.72 -1.46
CA LEU A 10 -5.05 -5.77 -0.52
C LEU A 10 -3.57 -6.17 -0.64
N ALA A 11 -3.06 -6.28 -1.88
CA ALA A 11 -1.66 -6.56 -2.14
C ALA A 11 -0.73 -5.43 -1.66
N ALA A 12 -1.14 -4.17 -1.84
CA ALA A 12 -0.39 -3.02 -1.34
C ALA A 12 -0.33 -2.99 0.19
N VAL A 13 -1.45 -3.26 0.86
CA VAL A 13 -1.52 -3.33 2.33
C VAL A 13 -0.64 -4.45 2.87
N GLU A 14 -0.69 -5.64 2.27
CA GLU A 14 0.13 -6.77 2.70
C GLU A 14 1.63 -6.50 2.50
N SER A 15 1.99 -5.89 1.36
CA SER A 15 3.38 -5.48 1.08
C SER A 15 3.88 -4.46 2.11
N ALA A 16 3.06 -3.44 2.43
CA ALA A 16 3.40 -2.45 3.45
C ALA A 16 3.53 -3.08 4.85
N ARG A 17 2.63 -4.01 5.20
CA ARG A 17 2.67 -4.76 6.47
C ARG A 17 3.98 -5.55 6.59
N GLN A 18 4.42 -6.21 5.52
CA GLN A 18 5.68 -6.96 5.52
C GLN A 18 6.89 -6.04 5.68
N ILE A 19 6.92 -4.91 4.98
CA ILE A 19 8.01 -3.92 5.11
C ILE A 19 8.12 -3.40 6.56
N LEU A 20 6.98 -3.13 7.21
CA LEU A 20 6.94 -2.73 8.61
C LEU A 20 7.36 -3.87 9.55
N ALA A 21 6.95 -5.11 9.28
CA ALA A 21 7.36 -6.27 10.06
C ALA A 21 8.88 -6.51 9.99
N ASP A 22 9.48 -6.31 8.81
CA ASP A 22 10.94 -6.35 8.61
C ASP A 22 11.62 -5.26 9.45
N TYR A 23 11.06 -4.04 9.44
CA TYR A 23 11.58 -2.95 10.27
C TYR A 23 11.52 -3.28 11.76
N LEU A 24 10.48 -3.98 12.23
CA LEU A 24 10.31 -4.31 13.66
C LEU A 24 11.30 -5.36 14.20
N GLN A 25 12.14 -5.97 13.36
CA GLN A 25 13.16 -6.94 13.78
C GLN A 25 14.28 -6.29 14.65
N PRO A 26 14.99 -7.08 15.48
CA PRO A 26 15.95 -6.57 16.48
C PRO A 26 17.35 -6.18 15.94
N ILE A 27 17.50 -5.89 14.65
CA ILE A 27 18.78 -5.63 13.96
C ILE A 27 18.95 -4.09 13.77
N PRO A 28 20.18 -3.53 13.64
CA PRO A 28 20.35 -2.13 13.23
C PRO A 28 19.46 -1.77 12.04
N ARG A 29 18.58 -0.79 12.25
CA ARG A 29 17.51 -0.44 11.30
C ARG A 29 17.93 0.72 10.42
N ASP A 30 17.80 0.51 9.11
CA ASP A 30 17.85 1.60 8.14
C ASP A 30 16.42 2.11 7.91
N SER A 31 16.04 3.12 8.70
CA SER A 31 14.73 3.76 8.58
C SER A 31 14.53 4.43 7.22
N VAL A 32 15.59 4.88 6.56
CA VAL A 32 15.50 5.54 5.24
C VAL A 32 15.12 4.51 4.18
N SER A 33 15.80 3.36 4.15
CA SER A 33 15.49 2.25 3.25
C SER A 33 14.05 1.72 3.44
N VAL A 34 13.56 1.67 4.69
CA VAL A 34 12.18 1.27 4.97
C VAL A 34 11.16 2.28 4.46
N LEU A 35 11.41 3.58 4.66
CA LEU A 35 10.53 4.63 4.14
C LEU A 35 10.52 4.65 2.60
N ASP A 36 11.67 4.44 1.96
CA ASP A 36 11.77 4.35 0.50
C ASP A 36 10.95 3.15 -0.03
N ARG A 37 11.07 1.98 0.61
CA ARG A 37 10.27 0.79 0.25
C ARG A 37 8.76 1.03 0.43
N LEU A 38 8.36 1.71 1.49
CA LEU A 38 6.94 2.08 1.71
C LEU A 38 6.45 3.08 0.65
N ALA A 39 7.27 4.07 0.30
CA ALA A 39 6.94 5.06 -0.72
C ALA A 39 6.74 4.41 -2.10
N LEU A 40 7.52 3.38 -2.45
CA LEU A 40 7.34 2.63 -3.69
C LEU A 40 6.00 1.87 -3.74
N VAL A 41 5.58 1.28 -2.62
CA VAL A 41 4.33 0.51 -2.53
C VAL A 41 3.11 1.43 -2.52
N LEU A 42 3.13 2.45 -1.65
CA LEU A 42 1.99 3.35 -1.46
C LEU A 42 1.90 4.43 -2.54
N GLY A 43 3.03 4.77 -3.17
CA GLY A 43 3.11 5.70 -4.30
C GLY A 43 2.84 5.04 -5.65
N ASN A 44 2.53 3.75 -5.68
CA ASN A 44 2.20 3.07 -6.93
C ASN A 44 0.93 3.70 -7.56
N PRO A 45 0.98 4.18 -8.82
CA PRO A 45 -0.16 4.78 -9.50
C PRO A 45 -1.40 3.89 -9.53
N ASP A 46 -1.23 2.57 -9.65
CA ASP A 46 -2.35 1.61 -9.68
C ASP A 46 -3.07 1.56 -8.33
N VAL A 47 -2.31 1.68 -7.23
CA VAL A 47 -2.86 1.74 -5.86
C VAL A 47 -3.65 3.04 -5.68
N ALA A 48 -3.10 4.16 -6.11
CA ALA A 48 -3.77 5.47 -6.03
C ALA A 48 -5.05 5.50 -6.87
N ILE A 49 -5.02 4.95 -8.09
CA ILE A 49 -6.17 4.88 -9.00
C ILE A 49 -7.24 3.94 -8.44
N ALA A 50 -6.86 2.75 -7.95
CA ALA A 50 -7.78 1.80 -7.33
C ALA A 50 -8.48 2.41 -6.10
N LEU A 51 -7.72 3.10 -5.25
CA LEU A 51 -8.27 3.79 -4.08
C LEU A 51 -9.25 4.91 -4.47
N ALA A 52 -8.88 5.73 -5.45
CA ALA A 52 -9.75 6.80 -5.93
C ALA A 52 -11.06 6.26 -6.53
N ARG A 53 -11.01 5.14 -7.27
CA ARG A 53 -12.21 4.49 -7.82
C ARG A 53 -13.12 3.94 -6.73
N ILE A 54 -12.56 3.25 -5.75
CA ILE A 54 -13.33 2.72 -4.61
C ILE A 54 -13.97 3.86 -3.79
N ASN A 55 -13.22 4.92 -3.51
CA ASN A 55 -13.75 6.09 -2.79
C ASN A 55 -14.86 6.79 -3.57
N ARG A 56 -14.75 6.86 -4.91
CA ARG A 56 -15.80 7.43 -5.76
C ARG A 56 -17.06 6.56 -5.84
N LEU A 57 -16.93 5.24 -5.69
CA LEU A 57 -18.05 4.31 -5.59
C LEU A 57 -18.77 4.39 -4.22
N GLY A 58 -18.08 4.86 -3.18
CA GLY A 58 -18.63 5.08 -1.84
C GLY A 58 -19.19 6.48 -1.59
N ALA A 59 -19.06 7.42 -2.54
CA ALA A 59 -19.61 8.76 -2.41
C ALA A 59 -21.13 8.73 -2.69
N PRO A 60 -22.00 9.23 -1.79
CA PRO A 60 -23.41 9.42 -2.11
C PRO A 60 -23.56 10.46 -3.25
N PRO A 61 -24.62 10.35 -4.08
CA PRO A 61 -24.88 11.27 -5.18
C PRO A 61 -25.11 12.71 -4.70
#